data_AF-A0A1Y6K9Q2-F1
#
_entry.id   AF-A0A1Y6K9Q2-F1
#
_cell.length_a   1.000
_cell.length_b   1.000
_cell.length_c   1.000
_cell.angle_alpha   90.00
_cell.angle_beta   90.00
_cell.angle_gamma   90.00
#
_symmetry.space_group_name_H-M   'P 1'
#
loop_
_entity.id
_entity.type
_entity.pdbx_description
1 polymer ?
#
loop_
_entity_poly.entity_id
_entity_poly.type
_entity_poly.pdbx_seq_one_letter_code
_entity_poly.pdbx_strand_id
1 'polypeptide(L)'
;MMNGGGRGDRRSLRLIFVCLALPVLLSLVGCKADLYTKIQEREANEILSLLLGRGVDATRIVAKDGSSTIQVEERQLAYSIDLLNVEGLPRQSFKNLGDVFRGGGLVASPVEERARYVYALSEELSRTISDIDGVLSARVHVVLPKNDLLRQDATPSSASVFIRHGSSAKLSALLPQIKMLVANSIEGLSYDKVAVVFVPVERAAIGQLAPPTVQATGGPSAPLLALAVIGVGAVFGILAWLLLRSRLHQFRRSSRKLSMSGKGLRLSAEQGDEKVIDDAT
;
A
#
# COMPACT_ATOMS: atom_id res chain seq x y z
N MET A 1 -3.74 58.26 21.99
CA MET A 1 -2.94 57.25 21.27
C MET A 1 -2.70 56.06 22.18
N MET A 2 -2.46 54.88 21.59
CA MET A 2 -2.03 53.61 22.21
C MET A 2 -3.14 52.59 22.55
N ASN A 3 -3.63 51.97 21.48
CA ASN A 3 -4.22 50.64 21.46
C ASN A 3 -3.08 49.64 21.12
N GLY A 4 -2.81 48.64 21.96
CA GLY A 4 -1.72 47.69 21.69
C GLY A 4 -1.43 46.70 22.81
N GLY A 5 -2.30 45.70 23.03
CA GLY A 5 -2.06 44.69 24.07
C GLY A 5 -2.86 43.40 23.95
N GLY A 6 -3.23 42.95 22.74
CA GLY A 6 -4.11 41.77 22.55
C GLY A 6 -3.54 40.63 21.70
N ARG A 7 -2.28 40.71 21.24
CA ARG A 7 -1.71 39.74 20.28
C ARG A 7 -0.93 38.58 20.92
N GLY A 8 -0.64 38.61 22.22
CA GLY A 8 0.15 37.59 22.93
C GLY A 8 -0.61 36.30 23.22
N ASP A 9 -1.79 36.40 23.85
CA ASP A 9 -2.51 35.22 24.36
C ASP A 9 -3.09 34.30 23.29
N ARG A 10 -3.45 34.84 22.12
CA ARG A 10 -3.96 34.00 21.02
C ARG A 10 -2.85 33.16 20.36
N ARG A 11 -1.58 33.54 20.52
CA ARG A 11 -0.44 32.80 19.94
C ARG A 11 0.03 31.69 20.87
N SER A 12 0.02 31.91 22.19
CA SER A 12 0.34 30.89 23.20
C SER A 12 -0.71 29.77 23.23
N LEU A 13 -2.00 30.10 23.13
CA LEU A 13 -3.06 29.08 23.08
C LEU A 13 -2.97 28.19 21.83
N ARG A 14 -2.62 28.77 20.68
CA ARG A 14 -2.43 28.04 19.42
C ARG A 14 -1.23 27.08 19.48
N LEU A 15 -0.14 27.49 20.12
CA LEU A 15 1.05 26.64 20.29
C LEU A 15 0.76 25.41 21.15
N ILE A 16 -0.08 25.54 22.19
CA ILE A 16 -0.49 24.43 23.06
C ILE A 16 -1.34 23.40 22.28
N PHE A 17 -2.32 23.88 21.51
CA PHE A 17 -3.14 23.00 20.66
C PHE A 17 -2.30 22.27 19.60
N VAL A 18 -1.32 22.96 19.00
CA VAL A 18 -0.41 22.35 18.01
C VAL A 18 0.47 21.27 18.65
N CYS A 19 1.03 21.52 19.84
CA CYS A 19 1.87 20.54 20.54
C CYS A 19 1.10 19.29 21.00
N LEU A 20 -0.20 19.41 21.29
CA LEU A 20 -1.03 18.28 21.74
C LEU A 20 -1.65 17.50 20.56
N ALA A 21 -1.94 18.18 19.44
CA ALA A 21 -2.45 17.54 18.23
C ALA A 21 -1.36 16.74 17.48
N LEU A 22 -0.10 17.19 17.53
CA LEU A 22 1.02 16.56 16.81
C LEU A 22 1.25 15.07 17.17
N PRO A 23 1.33 14.64 18.44
CA PRO A 23 1.56 13.23 18.78
C PRO A 23 0.36 12.33 18.44
N VAL A 24 -0.87 12.84 18.51
CA VAL A 24 -2.08 12.13 18.08
C VAL A 24 -2.05 11.92 16.56
N LEU A 25 -1.60 12.93 15.81
CA LEU A 25 -1.45 12.85 14.36
C LEU A 25 -0.33 11.87 13.94
N LEU A 26 0.79 11.82 14.67
CA LEU A 26 1.87 10.86 14.40
C LEU A 26 1.49 9.41 14.70
N SER A 27 0.56 9.17 15.63
CA SER A 27 0.11 7.82 15.98
C SER A 27 -0.77 7.16 14.90
N LEU A 28 -1.20 7.94 13.89
CA LEU A 28 -2.00 7.45 12.76
C LEU A 28 -1.16 6.95 11.58
N VAL A 29 0.17 7.04 11.63
CA VAL A 29 1.03 6.55 10.54
C VAL A 29 1.20 5.03 10.71
N GLY A 30 0.23 4.27 10.23
CA GLY A 30 0.36 2.81 10.10
C GLY A 30 1.42 2.47 9.05
N CYS A 31 2.29 1.52 9.36
CA CYS A 31 3.21 0.94 8.38
C CYS A 31 2.40 0.15 7.34
N LYS A 32 2.50 0.56 6.08
CA LYS A 32 1.95 -0.19 4.94
C LYS A 32 2.99 -1.22 4.49
N ALA A 33 2.53 -2.45 4.26
CA ALA A 33 3.33 -3.55 3.75
C ALA A 33 2.98 -3.82 2.28
N ASP A 34 3.99 -4.20 1.49
CA ASP A 34 3.80 -4.60 0.09
C ASP A 34 3.12 -5.98 0.05
N LEU A 35 1.94 -6.05 -0.56
CA LEU A 35 1.19 -7.31 -0.76
C LEU A 35 1.60 -7.99 -2.06
N TYR A 36 1.55 -7.25 -3.17
CA TYR A 36 2.00 -7.72 -4.49
C TYR A 36 2.74 -6.60 -5.22
N THR A 37 3.83 -6.96 -5.91
CA THR A 37 4.64 -6.05 -6.70
C THR A 37 4.65 -6.48 -8.16
N LYS A 38 4.98 -5.54 -9.06
CA LYS A 38 5.15 -5.80 -10.50
C LYS A 38 3.92 -6.40 -11.20
N ILE A 39 2.71 -6.05 -10.75
CA ILE A 39 1.47 -6.53 -11.37
C ILE A 39 1.02 -5.60 -12.49
N GLN A 40 0.32 -6.17 -13.48
CA GLN A 40 -0.26 -5.39 -14.58
C GLN A 40 -1.42 -4.53 -14.07
N GLU A 41 -1.68 -3.41 -14.75
CA GLU A 41 -2.71 -2.45 -14.32
C GLU A 41 -4.10 -3.07 -14.18
N ARG A 42 -4.52 -3.90 -15.15
CA ARG A 42 -5.84 -4.55 -15.11
C ARG A 42 -5.99 -5.44 -13.86
N GLU A 43 -4.97 -6.22 -13.56
CA GLU A 43 -4.95 -7.12 -12.39
C GLU A 43 -4.85 -6.33 -11.09
N ALA A 44 -4.07 -5.24 -11.07
CA ALA A 44 -4.00 -4.33 -9.94
C ALA A 44 -5.36 -3.72 -9.58
N ASN A 45 -6.15 -3.35 -10.59
CA ASN A 45 -7.49 -2.82 -10.39
C ASN A 45 -8.46 -3.89 -9.87
N GLU A 46 -8.33 -5.14 -10.33
CA GLU A 46 -9.14 -6.27 -9.85
C GLU A 46 -8.83 -6.57 -8.38
N ILE A 47 -7.56 -6.71 -8.03
CA ILE A 47 -7.10 -6.91 -6.64
C ILE A 47 -7.56 -5.75 -5.75
N LEU A 48 -7.36 -4.50 -6.18
CA LEU A 48 -7.73 -3.33 -5.40
C LEU A 48 -9.24 -3.27 -5.12
N SER A 49 -10.07 -3.52 -6.14
CA SER A 49 -11.53 -3.49 -5.98
C SER A 49 -12.06 -4.59 -5.06
N LEU A 50 -11.46 -5.79 -5.11
CA LEU A 50 -11.80 -6.88 -4.19
C LEU A 50 -11.43 -6.55 -2.74
N LEU A 51 -10.21 -6.04 -2.50
CA LEU A 51 -9.74 -5.70 -1.16
C LEU A 51 -10.60 -4.59 -0.53
N LEU A 52 -10.85 -3.50 -1.27
CA LEU A 52 -11.71 -2.41 -0.81
C LEU A 52 -13.15 -2.87 -0.58
N GLY A 53 -13.68 -3.73 -1.46
CA GLY A 53 -15.03 -4.31 -1.31
C GLY A 53 -15.20 -5.20 -0.08
N ARG A 54 -14.10 -5.72 0.48
CA ARG A 54 -14.09 -6.53 1.71
C ARG A 54 -13.57 -5.76 2.94
N GLY A 55 -13.48 -4.43 2.84
CA GLY A 55 -13.12 -3.55 3.95
C GLY A 55 -11.63 -3.52 4.29
N VAL A 56 -10.75 -3.98 3.39
CA VAL A 56 -9.30 -3.87 3.56
C VAL A 56 -8.84 -2.52 3.03
N ASP A 57 -8.10 -1.75 3.85
CA ASP A 57 -7.46 -0.51 3.38
C ASP A 57 -6.24 -0.85 2.51
N ALA A 58 -6.49 -0.89 1.19
CA ALA A 58 -5.50 -1.18 0.18
C ALA A 58 -5.16 0.08 -0.64
N THR A 59 -3.88 0.29 -0.94
CA THR A 59 -3.38 1.42 -1.72
C THR A 59 -2.55 0.92 -2.89
N ARG A 60 -2.81 1.47 -4.08
CA ARG A 60 -2.03 1.20 -5.29
C ARG A 60 -0.94 2.25 -5.46
N ILE A 61 0.29 1.80 -5.67
CA ILE A 61 1.42 2.62 -6.09
C ILE A 61 1.81 2.21 -7.50
N VAL A 62 1.84 3.17 -8.42
CA VAL A 62 2.31 2.93 -9.79
C VAL A 62 3.80 3.22 -9.85
N ALA A 63 4.59 2.22 -10.24
CA ALA A 63 6.01 2.35 -10.46
C ALA A 63 6.30 3.03 -11.80
N LYS A 64 7.51 3.57 -11.95
CA LYS A 64 7.94 4.31 -13.16
C LYS A 64 7.97 3.44 -14.42
N ASP A 65 8.05 2.12 -14.26
CA ASP A 65 8.04 1.13 -15.34
C ASP A 65 6.61 0.77 -15.81
N GLY A 66 5.57 1.41 -15.27
CA GLY A 66 4.17 1.13 -15.58
C GLY A 66 3.59 -0.06 -14.80
N SER A 67 4.42 -0.78 -14.03
CA SER A 67 3.93 -1.82 -13.14
C SER A 67 3.29 -1.20 -11.89
N SER A 68 2.39 -1.94 -11.25
CA SER A 68 1.73 -1.49 -10.02
C SER A 68 2.12 -2.36 -8.84
N THR A 69 2.14 -1.76 -7.66
CA THR A 69 2.32 -2.41 -6.37
C THR A 69 1.09 -2.14 -5.51
N ILE A 70 0.53 -3.18 -4.91
CA ILE A 70 -0.58 -3.07 -3.96
C ILE A 70 0.01 -3.16 -2.56
N GLN A 71 -0.31 -2.18 -1.72
CA GLN A 71 0.07 -2.13 -0.32
C GLN A 71 -1.17 -2.21 0.57
N VAL A 72 -1.04 -2.89 1.70
CA VAL A 72 -2.10 -2.99 2.73
C VAL A 72 -1.50 -2.67 4.09
N GLU A 73 -2.33 -2.37 5.08
CA GLU A 73 -1.85 -2.28 6.46
C GLU A 73 -1.18 -3.60 6.88
N GLU A 74 -0.05 -3.52 7.59
CA GLU A 74 0.70 -4.70 8.03
C GLU A 74 -0.16 -5.69 8.85
N ARG A 75 -1.11 -5.16 9.63
CA ARG A 75 -2.08 -5.97 10.41
C ARG A 75 -3.07 -6.74 9.54
N GLN A 76 -3.32 -6.29 8.32
CA GLN A 76 -4.30 -6.86 7.39
C GLN A 76 -3.64 -7.71 6.30
N LEU A 77 -2.31 -7.82 6.29
CA LEU A 77 -1.54 -8.53 5.26
C LEU A 77 -1.95 -10.00 5.14
N ALA A 78 -1.97 -10.74 6.26
CA ALA A 78 -2.32 -12.16 6.26
C ALA A 78 -3.76 -12.42 5.78
N TYR A 79 -4.72 -11.62 6.26
CA TYR A 79 -6.11 -11.68 5.83
C TYR A 79 -6.26 -11.38 4.32
N SER A 80 -5.51 -10.40 3.82
CA SER A 80 -5.52 -10.03 2.40
C SER A 80 -5.00 -11.17 1.52
N ILE A 81 -3.92 -11.84 1.92
CA ILE A 81 -3.38 -13.00 1.19
C ILE A 81 -4.41 -14.13 1.12
N ASP A 82 -5.04 -14.46 2.24
CA ASP A 82 -6.06 -15.51 2.29
C ASP A 82 -7.27 -15.17 1.41
N LEU A 83 -7.76 -13.94 1.50
CA LEU A 83 -8.85 -13.44 0.67
C LEU A 83 -8.56 -13.55 -0.83
N LEU A 84 -7.35 -13.15 -1.27
CA LEU A 84 -6.96 -13.25 -2.68
C LEU A 84 -6.87 -14.70 -3.14
N ASN A 85 -6.30 -15.60 -2.33
CA ASN A 85 -6.20 -17.01 -2.64
C ASN A 85 -7.57 -17.69 -2.82
N VAL A 86 -8.53 -17.33 -1.98
CA VAL A 86 -9.91 -17.86 -2.06
C VAL A 86 -10.61 -17.40 -3.35
N GLU A 87 -10.38 -16.16 -3.77
CA GLU A 87 -10.93 -15.66 -5.04
C GLU A 87 -10.11 -16.11 -6.27
N GLY A 88 -8.94 -16.74 -6.06
CA GLY A 88 -8.10 -17.26 -7.14
C GLY A 88 -7.26 -16.18 -7.83
N LEU A 89 -6.95 -15.09 -7.12
CA LEU A 89 -6.06 -14.03 -7.57
C LEU A 89 -4.64 -14.24 -7.02
N PRO A 90 -3.59 -13.79 -7.73
CA PRO A 90 -3.58 -13.24 -9.09
C PRO A 90 -4.00 -14.28 -10.15
N ARG A 91 -4.61 -13.83 -11.25
CA ARG A 91 -5.09 -14.75 -12.29
C ARG A 91 -3.89 -15.38 -13.01
N GLN A 92 -4.07 -16.61 -13.51
CA GLN A 92 -3.06 -17.19 -14.39
C GLN A 92 -2.95 -16.33 -15.66
N SER A 93 -1.74 -15.86 -15.97
CA SER A 93 -1.46 -15.17 -17.22
C SER A 93 -1.20 -16.20 -18.32
N PHE A 94 -1.90 -16.04 -19.44
CA PHE A 94 -1.70 -16.85 -20.64
C PHE A 94 -0.83 -16.09 -21.63
N LYS A 95 0.02 -16.80 -22.36
CA LYS A 95 0.79 -16.20 -23.46
C LYS A 95 -0.07 -16.25 -24.72
N ASN A 96 -0.22 -15.12 -25.39
CA ASN A 96 -0.93 -15.11 -26.67
C ASN A 96 -0.04 -15.72 -27.77
N LEU A 97 -0.67 -16.17 -28.87
CA LEU A 97 0.01 -16.69 -30.05
C LEU A 97 1.19 -15.80 -30.47
N GLY A 98 1.00 -14.48 -30.54
CA GLY A 98 2.07 -13.55 -30.92
C GLY A 98 3.31 -13.62 -30.01
N ASP A 99 3.15 -13.79 -28.71
CA ASP A 99 4.26 -13.79 -27.74
C ASP A 99 5.14 -15.04 -27.86
N VAL A 100 4.56 -16.17 -28.27
CA VAL A 100 5.29 -17.42 -28.52
C VAL A 100 6.11 -17.32 -29.81
N PHE A 101 5.67 -16.49 -30.76
CA PHE A 101 6.28 -16.31 -32.08
C PHE A 101 7.37 -15.22 -32.12
N ARG A 102 7.48 -14.35 -31.11
CA ARG A 102 8.43 -13.23 -31.05
C ARG A 102 9.93 -13.58 -30.87
N GLY A 103 10.28 -14.86 -30.72
CA GLY A 103 11.63 -15.29 -30.31
C GLY A 103 12.41 -16.21 -31.27
N GLY A 104 11.97 -16.39 -32.52
CA GLY A 104 12.70 -17.19 -33.51
C GLY A 104 13.70 -16.37 -34.31
N GLY A 105 14.89 -16.92 -34.59
CA GLY A 105 15.82 -16.33 -35.56
C GLY A 105 15.19 -16.19 -36.96
N LEU A 106 15.91 -15.55 -37.89
CA LEU A 106 15.43 -15.28 -39.27
C LEU A 106 14.87 -16.51 -40.02
N VAL A 107 15.17 -17.73 -39.56
CA VAL A 107 14.59 -19.00 -40.04
C VAL A 107 14.28 -19.90 -38.85
N ALA A 108 13.02 -20.33 -38.69
CA ALA A 108 12.62 -21.33 -37.70
C ALA A 108 12.75 -22.75 -38.26
N SER A 109 13.18 -23.70 -37.44
CA SER A 109 13.17 -25.11 -37.83
C SER A 109 11.74 -25.68 -37.87
N PRO A 110 11.45 -26.72 -38.67
CA PRO A 110 10.13 -27.38 -38.67
C PRO A 110 9.69 -27.89 -37.29
N VAL A 111 10.66 -28.27 -36.44
CA VAL A 111 10.38 -28.72 -35.06
C VAL A 111 9.94 -27.55 -34.19
N GLU A 112 10.60 -26.39 -34.31
CA GLU A 112 10.25 -25.18 -33.56
C GLU A 112 8.89 -24.63 -33.98
N GLU A 113 8.62 -24.53 -35.28
CA GLU A 113 7.33 -24.06 -35.80
C GLU A 113 6.19 -24.93 -35.27
N ARG A 114 6.39 -26.25 -35.29
CA ARG A 114 5.42 -27.22 -34.76
C ARG A 114 5.23 -27.08 -33.25
N ALA A 115 6.31 -27.00 -32.48
CA ALA A 115 6.23 -26.84 -31.03
C ALA A 115 5.46 -25.56 -30.67
N ARG A 116 5.70 -24.50 -31.44
CA ARG A 116 5.04 -23.21 -31.28
C ARG A 116 3.55 -23.25 -31.64
N TYR A 117 3.20 -23.92 -32.73
CA TYR A 117 1.81 -24.16 -33.13
C TYR A 117 1.04 -24.94 -32.05
N VAL A 118 1.59 -26.06 -31.57
CA VAL A 118 0.97 -26.89 -30.52
C VAL A 118 0.79 -26.10 -29.22
N TYR A 119 1.81 -25.34 -28.81
CA TYR A 119 1.74 -24.52 -27.61
C TYR A 119 0.62 -23.47 -27.73
N ALA A 120 0.54 -22.77 -28.86
CA ALA A 120 -0.45 -21.74 -29.03
C ALA A 120 -1.88 -22.27 -29.13
N LEU A 121 -2.07 -23.43 -29.78
CA LEU A 121 -3.36 -24.13 -29.80
C LEU A 121 -3.80 -24.52 -28.38
N SER A 122 -2.85 -24.97 -27.56
CA SER A 122 -3.08 -25.32 -26.15
C SER A 122 -3.48 -24.09 -25.32
N GLU A 123 -2.83 -22.94 -25.52
CA GLU A 123 -3.16 -21.69 -24.83
C GLU A 123 -4.53 -21.14 -25.24
N GLU A 124 -4.85 -21.12 -26.53
CA GLU A 124 -6.13 -20.59 -27.02
C GLU A 124 -7.30 -21.43 -26.47
N LEU A 125 -7.19 -22.76 -26.51
CA LEU A 125 -8.19 -23.65 -25.92
C LEU A 125 -8.31 -23.49 -24.40
N SER A 126 -7.17 -23.36 -23.71
CA SER A 126 -7.16 -23.10 -22.26
C SER A 126 -7.88 -21.82 -21.92
N ARG A 127 -7.70 -20.77 -22.73
CA ARG A 127 -8.38 -19.49 -22.58
C ARG A 127 -9.88 -19.62 -22.81
N THR A 128 -10.30 -20.20 -23.94
CA THR A 128 -11.73 -20.38 -24.26
C THR A 128 -12.48 -21.16 -23.18
N ILE A 129 -11.87 -22.23 -22.65
CA ILE A 129 -12.51 -23.03 -21.58
C ILE A 129 -12.52 -22.27 -20.25
N SER A 130 -11.51 -21.44 -19.99
CA SER A 130 -11.46 -20.61 -18.78
C SER A 130 -12.52 -19.50 -18.76
N ASP A 131 -13.03 -19.09 -19.93
CA ASP A 131 -14.10 -18.11 -20.05
C ASP A 131 -15.50 -18.69 -19.74
N ILE A 132 -15.63 -20.00 -19.51
CA ILE A 132 -16.89 -20.65 -19.13
C ILE A 132 -17.24 -20.31 -17.68
N ASP A 133 -18.49 -19.91 -17.44
CA ASP A 133 -18.99 -19.60 -16.10
C ASP A 133 -18.77 -20.74 -15.09
N GLY A 134 -18.19 -20.40 -13.95
CA GLY A 134 -17.87 -21.35 -12.88
C GLY A 134 -16.52 -22.06 -13.05
N VAL A 135 -15.83 -21.89 -14.19
CA VAL A 135 -14.43 -22.29 -14.35
C VAL A 135 -13.54 -21.23 -13.71
N LEU A 136 -12.63 -21.67 -12.84
CA LEU A 136 -11.64 -20.80 -12.19
C LEU A 136 -10.33 -20.75 -12.97
N SER A 137 -9.93 -21.89 -13.54
CA SER A 137 -8.78 -22.00 -14.43
C SER A 137 -8.86 -23.29 -15.23
N ALA A 138 -8.53 -23.25 -16.51
CA ALA A 138 -8.39 -24.43 -17.35
C ALA A 138 -6.98 -24.55 -17.95
N ARG A 139 -6.53 -25.78 -18.16
CA ARG A 139 -5.31 -26.11 -18.91
C ARG A 139 -5.58 -27.22 -19.89
N VAL A 140 -5.14 -27.02 -21.13
CA VAL A 140 -5.28 -28.00 -22.20
C VAL A 140 -3.89 -28.41 -22.66
N HIS A 141 -3.67 -29.71 -22.79
CA HIS A 141 -2.47 -30.28 -23.37
C HIS A 141 -2.85 -31.02 -24.65
N VAL A 142 -2.27 -30.59 -25.77
CA VAL A 142 -2.54 -31.17 -27.09
C VAL A 142 -1.34 -31.99 -27.56
N VAL A 143 -1.61 -33.17 -28.10
CA VAL A 143 -0.63 -34.00 -28.79
C VAL A 143 -1.09 -34.19 -30.23
N LEU A 144 -0.24 -33.79 -31.18
CA LEU A 144 -0.52 -33.93 -32.62
C LEU A 144 0.40 -35.00 -33.25
N PRO A 145 -0.11 -35.79 -34.22
CA PRO A 145 0.67 -36.75 -35.01
C PRO A 145 1.80 -36.07 -35.79
N LYS A 146 2.98 -36.68 -35.85
CA LYS A 146 4.05 -36.21 -36.75
C LYS A 146 3.56 -36.29 -38.20
N ASN A 147 3.73 -35.20 -38.97
CA ASN A 147 3.51 -35.22 -40.42
C ASN A 147 4.65 -36.00 -41.07
N ASP A 148 4.50 -37.32 -41.13
CA ASP A 148 5.40 -38.20 -41.86
C ASP A 148 4.55 -38.96 -42.87
N LEU A 149 4.53 -38.46 -44.11
CA LEU A 149 3.71 -39.00 -45.21
C LEU A 149 4.05 -40.47 -45.56
N LEU A 150 5.16 -40.98 -45.01
CA LEU A 150 5.65 -42.35 -45.23
C LEU A 150 5.34 -43.31 -44.07
N ARG A 151 4.85 -42.81 -42.92
CA ARG A 151 4.45 -43.65 -41.78
C ARG A 151 2.97 -44.00 -41.86
N GLN A 152 2.68 -45.30 -41.98
CA GLN A 152 1.31 -45.84 -41.89
C GLN A 152 0.72 -45.76 -40.47
N ASP A 153 1.56 -45.70 -39.43
CA ASP A 153 1.11 -45.70 -38.02
C ASP A 153 1.32 -44.34 -37.36
N ALA A 154 0.59 -43.32 -37.83
CA ALA A 154 0.56 -42.03 -37.15
C ALA A 154 -0.22 -42.15 -35.84
N THR A 155 0.41 -41.80 -34.71
CA THR A 155 -0.27 -41.71 -33.42
C THR A 155 -1.42 -40.71 -33.51
N PRO A 156 -2.68 -41.08 -33.23
CA PRO A 156 -3.81 -40.17 -33.40
C PRO A 156 -3.67 -38.94 -32.49
N SER A 157 -4.26 -37.82 -32.92
CA SER A 157 -4.34 -36.61 -32.09
C SER A 157 -5.02 -36.95 -30.76
N SER A 158 -4.54 -36.37 -29.67
CA SER A 158 -5.16 -36.51 -28.35
C SER A 158 -5.08 -35.21 -27.55
N ALA A 159 -6.01 -35.03 -26.62
CA ALA A 159 -6.02 -33.87 -25.75
C ALA A 159 -6.38 -34.25 -24.31
N SER A 160 -5.75 -33.58 -23.36
CA SER A 160 -6.09 -33.65 -21.93
C SER A 160 -6.47 -32.27 -21.43
N VAL A 161 -7.63 -32.18 -20.78
CA VAL A 161 -8.20 -30.94 -20.29
C VAL A 161 -8.33 -31.03 -18.78
N PHE A 162 -7.68 -30.12 -18.08
CA PHE A 162 -7.76 -29.96 -16.64
C PHE A 162 -8.56 -28.71 -16.31
N ILE A 163 -9.59 -28.83 -15.49
CA ILE A 163 -10.52 -27.74 -15.15
C ILE A 163 -10.65 -27.65 -13.64
N ARG A 164 -10.20 -26.52 -13.07
CA ARG A 164 -10.55 -26.14 -11.69
C ARG A 164 -11.84 -25.34 -11.71
N HIS A 165 -12.75 -25.66 -10.80
CA HIS A 165 -14.05 -24.98 -10.75
C HIS A 165 -14.56 -24.78 -9.34
N GLY A 166 -15.49 -23.83 -9.16
CA GLY A 166 -16.18 -23.67 -7.88
C GLY A 166 -17.05 -24.89 -7.56
N SER A 167 -17.11 -25.30 -6.28
CA SER A 167 -17.90 -26.45 -5.82
C SER A 167 -19.40 -26.32 -6.12
N SER A 168 -19.91 -25.10 -6.22
CA SER A 168 -21.31 -24.79 -6.57
C SER A 168 -21.61 -24.84 -8.08
N ALA A 169 -20.60 -24.88 -8.94
CA ALA A 169 -20.78 -24.92 -10.39
C ALA A 169 -21.03 -26.36 -10.90
N LYS A 170 -22.13 -26.57 -11.63
CA LYS A 170 -22.49 -27.87 -12.24
C LYS A 170 -21.86 -28.07 -13.61
N LEU A 171 -20.52 -28.00 -13.69
CA LEU A 171 -19.80 -28.13 -14.97
C LEU A 171 -19.83 -29.54 -15.56
N SER A 172 -20.14 -30.57 -14.78
CA SER A 172 -20.27 -31.94 -15.28
C SER A 172 -21.32 -32.07 -16.39
N ALA A 173 -22.35 -31.21 -16.38
CA ALA A 173 -23.37 -31.17 -17.44
C ALA A 173 -22.84 -30.59 -18.76
N LEU A 174 -21.75 -29.81 -18.73
CA LEU A 174 -21.09 -29.24 -19.89
C LEU A 174 -19.97 -30.13 -20.46
N LEU A 175 -19.71 -31.28 -19.84
CA LEU A 175 -18.65 -32.19 -20.27
C LEU A 175 -18.75 -32.57 -21.78
N PRO A 176 -19.93 -32.93 -22.32
CA PRO A 176 -20.04 -33.24 -23.76
C PRO A 176 -19.69 -32.05 -24.66
N GLN A 177 -20.12 -30.84 -24.29
CA GLN A 177 -19.86 -29.62 -25.04
C GLN A 177 -18.37 -29.26 -24.99
N ILE A 178 -17.72 -29.38 -23.84
CA ILE A 178 -16.28 -29.16 -23.69
C ILE A 178 -15.49 -30.15 -24.56
N LYS A 179 -15.84 -31.45 -24.50
CA LYS A 179 -15.18 -32.47 -25.32
C LYS A 179 -15.38 -32.22 -26.82
N MET A 180 -16.59 -31.83 -27.23
CA MET A 180 -16.91 -31.52 -28.61
C MET A 180 -16.18 -30.26 -29.10
N LEU A 181 -16.09 -29.21 -28.28
CA LEU A 181 -15.33 -28.01 -28.58
C LEU A 181 -13.87 -28.36 -28.86
N VAL A 182 -13.22 -29.09 -27.94
CA VAL A 182 -11.81 -29.47 -28.08
C VAL A 182 -11.59 -30.38 -29.28
N ALA A 183 -12.44 -31.38 -29.50
CA ALA A 183 -12.33 -32.29 -30.64
C ALA A 183 -12.45 -31.56 -31.99
N ASN A 184 -13.39 -30.61 -32.10
CA ASN A 184 -13.60 -29.86 -33.34
C ASN A 184 -12.56 -28.76 -33.59
N SER A 185 -11.83 -28.34 -32.55
CA SER A 185 -10.75 -27.35 -32.68
C SER A 185 -9.41 -27.94 -33.13
N ILE A 186 -9.27 -29.27 -33.13
CA ILE A 186 -7.99 -29.94 -33.40
C ILE A 186 -8.17 -30.94 -34.54
N GLU A 187 -7.34 -30.82 -35.57
CA GLU A 187 -7.38 -31.72 -36.71
C GLU A 187 -7.08 -33.18 -36.30
N GLY A 188 -7.91 -34.11 -36.77
CA GLY A 188 -7.76 -35.54 -36.50
C GLY A 188 -8.02 -35.96 -35.05
N LEU A 189 -8.53 -35.06 -34.20
CA LEU A 189 -8.87 -35.39 -32.82
C LEU A 189 -10.30 -35.92 -32.72
N SER A 190 -10.44 -37.17 -32.29
CA SER A 190 -11.75 -37.77 -32.04
C SER A 190 -12.22 -37.52 -30.59
N TYR A 191 -13.54 -37.52 -30.41
CA TYR A 191 -14.18 -37.25 -29.12
C TYR A 191 -13.73 -38.21 -27.99
N ASP A 192 -13.44 -39.47 -28.32
CA ASP A 192 -12.96 -40.48 -27.37
C ASP A 192 -11.52 -40.23 -26.91
N LYS A 193 -10.72 -39.46 -27.67
CA LYS A 193 -9.33 -39.10 -27.37
C LYS A 193 -9.18 -37.79 -26.60
N VAL A 194 -10.29 -37.24 -26.11
CA VAL A 194 -10.32 -36.10 -25.19
C VAL A 194 -10.57 -36.59 -23.77
N ALA A 195 -9.56 -36.47 -22.90
CA ALA A 195 -9.68 -36.70 -21.47
C ALA A 195 -9.97 -35.38 -20.76
N VAL A 196 -10.96 -35.36 -19.85
CA VAL A 196 -11.32 -34.16 -19.08
C VAL A 196 -11.35 -34.52 -17.61
N VAL A 197 -10.67 -33.71 -16.79
CA VAL A 197 -10.62 -33.85 -15.33
C VAL A 197 -11.15 -32.57 -14.70
N PHE A 198 -12.17 -32.71 -13.86
CA PHE A 198 -12.72 -31.63 -13.06
C PHE A 198 -12.17 -31.71 -11.63
N VAL A 199 -11.67 -30.58 -11.12
CA VAL A 199 -11.22 -30.44 -9.73
C VAL A 199 -12.06 -29.36 -9.06
N PRO A 200 -12.97 -29.73 -8.14
CA PRO A 200 -13.72 -28.77 -7.37
C PRO A 200 -12.80 -28.07 -6.37
N VAL A 201 -12.94 -26.76 -6.27
CA VAL A 201 -12.30 -25.92 -5.24
C VAL A 201 -13.39 -25.58 -4.23
N GLU A 202 -13.31 -26.20 -3.05
CA GLU A 202 -14.14 -25.85 -1.92
C GLU A 202 -13.63 -24.54 -1.34
N ARG A 203 -14.32 -23.44 -1.67
CA ARG A 203 -14.03 -22.15 -1.06
C ARG A 203 -14.53 -22.24 0.38
N ALA A 204 -13.60 -22.29 1.33
CA ALA A 204 -13.94 -21.98 2.71
C ALA A 204 -14.60 -20.61 2.69
N ALA A 205 -15.89 -20.55 3.04
CA ALA A 205 -16.59 -19.30 3.12
C ALA A 205 -15.83 -18.43 4.12
N ILE A 206 -15.19 -17.36 3.65
CA ILE A 206 -14.77 -16.23 4.50
C ILE A 206 -16.05 -15.47 4.91
N GLY A 207 -17.03 -16.19 5.43
CA GLY A 207 -18.22 -15.65 6.06
C GLY A 207 -18.00 -15.73 7.56
N GLN A 208 -16.92 -15.14 8.08
CA GLN A 208 -16.76 -14.82 9.51
C GLN A 208 -15.40 -14.21 9.91
N LEU A 209 -14.37 -14.21 9.05
CA LEU A 209 -13.26 -13.29 9.30
C LEU A 209 -13.73 -11.90 8.87
N ALA A 210 -14.43 -11.22 9.78
CA ALA A 210 -14.40 -9.78 9.76
C ALA A 210 -12.91 -9.36 9.66
N PRO A 211 -12.55 -8.33 8.87
CA PRO A 211 -11.22 -7.74 9.00
C PRO A 211 -10.99 -7.56 10.50
N PRO A 212 -9.81 -7.92 11.05
CA PRO A 212 -9.59 -7.88 12.49
C PRO A 212 -10.10 -6.54 12.94
N THR A 213 -11.30 -6.53 13.57
CA THR A 213 -11.85 -5.32 14.15
C THR A 213 -10.70 -4.87 14.99
N VAL A 214 -10.28 -3.62 14.81
CA VAL A 214 -9.20 -3.01 15.57
C VAL A 214 -9.64 -3.07 17.02
N GLN A 215 -9.45 -4.24 17.64
CA GLN A 215 -9.48 -4.46 19.05
C GLN A 215 -8.27 -3.65 19.43
N ALA A 216 -8.55 -2.44 19.90
CA ALA A 216 -7.61 -1.61 20.58
C ALA A 216 -7.03 -2.48 21.70
N THR A 217 -5.98 -3.24 21.36
CA THR A 217 -5.25 -4.11 22.25
C THR A 217 -4.62 -3.18 23.26
N GLY A 218 -5.30 -3.00 24.39
CA GLY A 218 -4.75 -2.54 25.66
C GLY A 218 -3.72 -1.41 25.55
N GLY A 219 -3.96 -0.38 24.74
CA GLY A 219 -3.31 0.89 24.97
C GLY A 219 -3.65 1.32 26.40
N PRO A 220 -2.69 1.84 27.20
CA PRO A 220 -2.93 2.16 28.59
C PRO A 220 -4.22 2.97 28.69
N SER A 221 -5.17 2.47 29.48
CA SER A 221 -6.54 3.00 29.58
C SER A 221 -6.50 4.52 29.55
N ALA A 222 -7.38 5.16 28.78
CA ALA A 222 -7.48 6.62 28.59
C ALA A 222 -7.03 7.52 29.78
N PRO A 223 -7.31 7.21 31.08
CA PRO A 223 -6.75 7.99 32.19
C PRO A 223 -5.21 8.02 32.27
N LEU A 224 -4.49 6.95 31.90
CA LEU A 224 -3.04 6.86 32.00
C LEU A 224 -2.33 7.71 30.94
N LEU A 225 -2.84 7.73 29.71
CA LEU A 225 -2.33 8.63 28.66
C LEU A 225 -2.65 10.09 29.01
N ALA A 226 -3.83 10.37 29.58
CA ALA A 226 -4.16 11.71 30.05
C ALA A 226 -3.17 12.19 31.13
N LEU A 227 -2.83 11.34 32.10
CA LEU A 227 -1.85 11.67 33.14
C LEU A 227 -0.43 11.88 32.58
N ALA A 228 0.00 11.06 31.61
CA ALA A 228 1.29 11.22 30.96
C ALA A 228 1.38 12.54 30.17
N VAL A 229 0.31 12.90 29.44
CA VAL A 229 0.24 14.16 28.68
C VAL A 229 0.19 15.37 29.62
N ILE A 230 -0.55 15.28 30.73
CA ILE A 230 -0.57 16.34 31.77
C ILE A 230 0.81 16.49 32.42
N GLY A 231 1.47 15.38 32.74
CA GLY A 231 2.81 15.38 33.34
C GLY A 231 3.85 16.02 32.44
N VAL A 232 3.90 15.64 31.16
CA VAL A 232 4.81 16.24 30.17
C VAL A 232 4.47 17.72 29.97
N GLY A 233 3.19 18.08 29.86
CA GLY A 233 2.75 19.47 29.73
C GLY A 233 3.16 20.36 30.92
N ALA A 234 3.08 19.83 32.15
CA ALA A 234 3.48 20.55 33.35
C ALA A 234 5.00 20.82 33.39
N VAL A 235 5.82 19.84 33.03
CA VAL A 235 7.30 19.98 33.00
C VAL A 235 7.71 21.04 31.97
N PHE A 236 7.13 20.99 30.76
CA PHE A 236 7.41 21.99 29.73
C PHE A 236 6.90 23.39 30.09
N GLY A 237 5.74 23.49 30.76
CA GLY A 237 5.20 24.76 31.25
C GLY A 237 6.08 25.41 32.32
N ILE A 238 6.58 24.63 33.28
CA ILE A 238 7.48 25.11 34.33
C ILE A 238 8.82 25.59 33.73
N LEU A 239 9.38 24.82 32.80
CA LEU A 239 10.63 25.18 32.12
C LEU A 239 10.49 26.50 31.34
N ALA A 240 9.37 26.67 30.61
CA ALA A 240 9.09 27.89 29.86
C ALA A 240 8.91 29.10 30.79
N TRP A 241 8.24 28.94 31.93
CA TRP A 241 8.07 30.00 32.92
C TRP A 241 9.39 30.46 33.53
N LEU A 242 10.27 29.51 33.88
CA LEU A 242 11.60 29.80 34.43
C LEU A 242 12.49 30.54 33.42
N LEU A 243 12.45 30.15 32.14
CA LEU A 243 13.19 30.84 31.07
C LEU A 243 12.65 32.24 30.80
N LEU A 244 11.34 32.44 30.87
CA LEU A 244 10.73 33.76 30.70
C LEU A 244 11.09 34.69 31.88
N ARG A 245 11.08 34.14 33.10
CA ARG A 245 11.44 34.87 34.32
C ARG A 245 12.93 35.26 34.33
N SER A 246 13.82 34.39 33.88
CA SER A 246 15.25 34.68 33.79
C SER A 246 15.55 35.75 32.73
N ARG A 247 14.84 35.74 31.59
CA ARG A 247 14.92 36.80 30.57
C ARG A 247 14.41 38.16 31.08
N LEU A 248 13.29 38.19 31.80
CA LEU A 248 12.80 39.43 32.44
C LEU A 248 13.80 39.96 33.48
N HIS A 249 14.46 39.06 34.22
CA HIS A 249 15.45 39.45 35.23
C HIS A 249 16.74 40.00 34.62
N GLN A 250 17.18 39.46 33.47
CA GLN A 250 18.31 40.00 32.70
C GLN A 250 18.01 41.39 32.14
N PHE A 251 16.79 41.62 31.65
CA PHE A 251 16.34 42.94 31.18
C PHE A 251 16.37 43.99 32.29
N ARG A 252 15.95 43.65 33.52
CA ARG A 252 16.02 44.56 34.68
C ARG A 252 17.45 44.91 35.11
N ARG A 253 18.44 44.02 34.92
CA ARG A 253 19.86 44.31 35.21
C ARG A 253 20.50 45.22 34.16
N SER A 254 20.10 45.12 32.89
CA SER A 254 20.61 45.99 31.82
C SER A 254 20.22 47.46 32.04
N SER A 255 18.98 47.72 32.50
CA SER A 255 18.52 49.08 32.84
C SER A 255 19.26 49.73 34.01
N ARG A 256 19.90 48.97 34.91
CA ARG A 256 20.71 49.55 36.01
C ARG A 256 22.08 50.06 35.55
N LYS A 257 22.63 49.55 34.45
CA LYS A 257 23.92 50.04 33.91
C LYS A 257 23.80 51.39 33.20
N LEU A 258 22.62 51.75 32.67
CA LEU A 258 22.37 53.07 32.07
C LEU A 258 22.19 54.19 33.11
N SER A 259 21.84 53.87 34.36
CA SER A 259 21.66 54.87 35.41
C SER A 259 22.97 55.29 36.12
N MET A 260 24.06 54.52 35.97
CA MET A 260 25.36 54.84 36.59
C MET A 260 26.26 55.72 35.71
N SER A 261 25.92 55.91 34.42
CA SER A 261 26.68 56.80 33.52
C SER A 261 26.21 58.26 33.54
N GLY A 262 25.14 58.59 34.29
CA GLY A 262 24.56 59.94 34.38
C GLY A 262 24.90 60.73 35.65
N LYS A 263 25.68 60.17 36.59
CA LYS A 263 26.00 60.80 37.88
C LYS A 263 27.39 61.46 37.97
N GLY A 264 28.20 61.39 36.91
CA GLY A 264 29.55 61.96 36.87
C GLY A 264 29.66 63.42 36.41
N LEU A 265 28.58 64.06 35.95
CA LEU A 265 28.62 65.39 35.31
C LEU A 265 27.96 66.53 36.12
N ARG A 266 27.61 66.32 37.39
CA ARG A 266 26.83 67.29 38.20
C ARG A 266 27.48 67.73 39.53
N LEU A 267 28.79 67.59 39.67
CA LEU A 267 29.53 67.92 40.90
C LEU A 267 30.50 69.12 40.80
N SER A 268 30.41 69.97 39.76
CA SER A 268 31.31 71.13 39.61
C SER A 268 30.64 72.50 39.46
N ALA A 269 29.36 72.65 39.80
CA ALA A 269 28.71 73.96 39.68
C ALA A 269 27.65 74.16 40.79
N GLU A 270 28.09 74.58 41.97
CA GLU A 270 27.39 75.51 42.90
C GLU A 270 28.07 75.46 44.28
N GLN A 271 29.13 76.25 44.47
CA GLN A 271 29.39 76.83 45.79
C GLN A 271 29.97 78.23 45.56
N GLY A 272 29.16 79.21 45.92
CA GLY A 272 29.38 80.63 45.69
C GLY A 272 30.53 81.21 46.51
N ASP A 273 31.19 82.15 45.84
CA ASP A 273 31.51 83.50 46.30
C ASP A 273 30.74 83.94 47.57
N GLU A 274 31.44 84.08 48.70
CA GLU A 274 31.11 85.07 49.74
C GLU A 274 32.34 85.44 50.58
N LYS A 275 32.57 86.76 50.65
CA LYS A 275 33.20 87.55 51.73
C LYS A 275 34.65 88.04 51.62
N VAL A 276 34.69 89.29 51.13
CA VAL A 276 35.59 90.42 51.36
C VAL A 276 35.85 90.72 52.86
N ILE A 277 37.15 90.76 53.21
CA ILE A 277 37.96 91.77 53.95
C ILE A 277 37.39 92.39 55.27
N ASP A 278 38.10 92.24 56.40
CA ASP A 278 38.76 93.36 57.13
C ASP A 278 39.58 92.96 58.39
N ASP A 279 40.81 93.50 58.38
CA ASP A 279 41.70 94.06 59.42
C ASP A 279 42.43 93.29 60.55
N ALA A 280 43.77 93.39 60.43
CA ALA A 280 44.85 93.75 61.37
C ALA A 280 45.04 93.04 62.73
N THR A 281 46.19 92.35 62.87
CA THR A 281 47.32 92.75 63.73
C THR A 281 48.61 92.12 63.20
#